data_AF-A0A8T7CTI2-F1
#
_entry.id   AF-A0A8T7CTI2-F1
#
_cell.length_a   1.000
_cell.length_b   1.000
_cell.length_c   1.000
_cell.angle_alpha   90.00
_cell.angle_beta   90.00
_cell.angle_gamma   90.00
#
_symmetry.space_group_name_H-M   'P 1'
#
loop_
_entity.id
_entity.type
_entity.pdbx_description
1 polymer ?
#
loop_
_entity_poly.entity_id
_entity_poly.type
_entity_poly.pdbx_seq_one_letter_code
_entity_poly.pdbx_strand_id
1 'polypeptide(L)'
;MVRIHTSAPATGYTLIELLIVVVIISTLAAIAVPHFSTTTDDARKAAYESNRASLRAVVELYRQQHGVYPGHDPATAATCVNGTNITAPVGSDSFFAQLLNYSDLDNSVCTGFDAAQFRYGPYFKDGIPDNPLGSANTVTVVKTGVLGLASLGTGGWRFDSITGELIGDH
;
A
#
# COMPACT_ATOMS: atom_id res chain seq x y z
N MET A 1 -16.29 85.35 22.62
CA MET A 1 -16.21 84.21 21.68
C MET A 1 -16.15 82.94 22.53
N VAL A 2 -17.23 82.15 22.60
CA VAL A 2 -17.33 80.93 23.42
C VAL A 2 -17.24 79.73 22.48
N ARG A 3 -16.32 78.79 22.75
CA ARG A 3 -16.10 77.58 21.94
C ARG A 3 -16.80 76.39 22.60
N ILE A 4 -17.79 75.82 21.93
CA ILE A 4 -18.50 74.63 22.41
C ILE A 4 -17.71 73.39 21.99
N HIS A 5 -17.33 72.55 22.96
CA HIS A 5 -16.75 71.23 22.73
C HIS A 5 -17.89 70.19 22.74
N THR A 6 -18.18 69.60 21.59
CA THR A 6 -19.08 68.43 21.49
C THR A 6 -18.27 67.16 21.76
N SER A 7 -18.49 66.52 22.91
CA SER A 7 -17.94 65.20 23.23
C SER A 7 -18.77 64.10 22.54
N ALA A 8 -18.11 63.24 21.76
CA ALA A 8 -18.74 62.04 21.21
C ALA A 8 -19.00 61.01 22.33
N PRO A 9 -20.14 60.32 22.35
CA PRO A 9 -20.42 59.32 23.38
C PRO A 9 -19.50 58.10 23.21
N ALA A 10 -18.82 57.71 24.28
CA ALA A 10 -18.09 56.45 24.35
C ALA A 10 -19.09 55.29 24.45
N THR A 11 -19.16 54.46 23.40
CA THR A 11 -19.99 53.25 23.38
C THR A 11 -19.31 52.16 24.20
N GLY A 12 -19.81 51.93 25.42
CA GLY A 12 -19.39 50.81 26.27
C GLY A 12 -20.11 49.52 25.86
N TYR A 13 -19.35 48.45 25.66
CA TYR A 13 -19.89 47.10 25.49
C TYR A 13 -20.53 46.61 26.79
N THR A 14 -21.67 45.93 26.70
CA THR A 14 -22.37 45.44 27.89
C THR A 14 -21.77 44.12 28.38
N LEU A 15 -21.80 43.86 29.69
CA LEU A 15 -21.32 42.58 30.26
C LEU A 15 -22.06 41.37 29.68
N ILE A 16 -23.34 41.55 29.36
CA ILE A 16 -24.18 40.49 28.78
C ILE A 16 -23.77 40.15 27.34
N GLU A 17 -23.23 41.12 26.61
CA GLU A 17 -22.73 40.93 25.25
C GLU A 17 -21.49 40.06 25.23
N LEU A 18 -20.55 40.28 26.16
CA LEU A 18 -19.43 39.36 26.34
C LEU A 18 -19.85 38.00 26.90
N LEU A 19 -20.88 37.94 27.75
CA LEU A 19 -21.40 36.69 28.31
C LEU A 19 -21.95 35.77 27.21
N ILE A 20 -22.73 36.31 26.28
CA ILE A 20 -23.29 35.51 25.18
C ILE A 20 -22.18 35.04 24.25
N VAL A 21 -21.18 35.87 23.97
CA VAL A 21 -20.03 35.50 23.13
C VAL A 21 -19.26 34.32 23.74
N VAL A 22 -18.96 34.35 25.04
CA VAL A 22 -18.23 33.24 25.67
C VAL A 22 -19.06 31.95 25.73
N VAL A 23 -20.39 32.05 25.82
CA VAL A 23 -21.30 30.91 25.75
C VAL A 23 -21.34 30.31 24.34
N ILE A 24 -21.38 31.15 23.30
CA ILE A 24 -21.37 30.68 21.91
C ILE A 24 -20.02 30.03 21.56
N ILE A 25 -18.89 30.65 21.90
CA ILE A 25 -17.57 30.03 21.61
C ILE A 25 -17.35 28.75 22.42
N SER A 26 -17.87 28.66 23.66
CA SER A 26 -17.71 27.44 24.48
C SER A 26 -18.56 26.28 23.96
N THR A 27 -19.76 26.54 23.45
CA THR A 27 -20.61 25.51 22.80
C THR A 27 -20.04 25.08 21.45
N LEU A 28 -19.55 26.02 20.63
CA LEU A 28 -18.90 25.68 19.36
C LEU A 28 -17.61 24.88 19.59
N ALA A 29 -16.78 25.27 20.57
CA ALA A 29 -15.56 24.54 20.90
C ALA A 29 -15.84 23.11 21.40
N ALA A 30 -16.94 22.89 22.13
CA ALA A 30 -17.35 21.56 22.58
C ALA A 30 -17.76 20.62 21.42
N ILE A 31 -18.28 21.16 20.32
CA ILE A 31 -18.74 20.38 19.15
C ILE A 31 -17.65 20.28 18.07
N ALA A 32 -16.63 21.15 18.11
CA ALA A 32 -15.58 21.28 17.09
C ALA A 32 -14.50 20.17 17.10
N VAL A 33 -14.76 18.99 17.69
CA VAL A 33 -13.80 17.85 17.76
C VAL A 33 -14.03 16.79 16.65
N PRO A 34 -14.62 17.06 15.47
CA PRO A 34 -15.26 16.02 14.68
C PRO A 34 -14.32 14.87 14.31
N HIS A 35 -14.72 13.65 14.67
CA HIS A 35 -14.72 12.38 13.91
C HIS A 35 -13.66 12.07 12.82
N PHE A 36 -12.47 12.67 12.80
CA PHE A 36 -11.46 12.40 11.76
C PHE A 36 -10.74 11.05 11.88
N SER A 37 -10.79 10.39 13.05
CA SER A 37 -10.09 9.12 13.26
C SER A 37 -10.71 7.95 12.48
N THR A 38 -12.04 7.83 12.49
CA THR A 38 -12.73 6.68 11.87
C THR A 38 -12.61 6.66 10.35
N THR A 39 -12.70 7.82 9.71
CA THR A 39 -12.56 7.94 8.24
C THR A 39 -11.15 7.56 7.77
N THR A 40 -10.12 7.84 8.57
CA THR A 40 -8.74 7.51 8.23
C THR A 40 -8.49 6.00 8.30
N ASP A 41 -9.04 5.33 9.32
CA ASP A 41 -8.91 3.88 9.47
C ASP A 41 -9.70 3.11 8.39
N ASP A 42 -10.89 3.60 8.03
CA ASP A 42 -11.68 3.03 6.93
C ASP A 42 -10.98 3.19 5.58
N ALA A 43 -10.34 4.35 5.34
CA ALA A 43 -9.54 4.57 4.14
C ALA A 43 -8.32 3.62 4.08
N ARG A 44 -7.65 3.35 5.20
CA ARG A 44 -6.53 2.39 5.27
C ARG A 44 -6.99 0.96 4.99
N LYS A 45 -8.14 0.54 5.53
CA LYS A 45 -8.72 -0.79 5.25
C LYS A 45 -9.12 -0.93 3.78
N ALA A 46 -9.73 0.09 3.21
CA ALA A 46 -10.09 0.08 1.78
C ALA A 46 -8.83 -0.01 0.89
N ALA A 47 -7.78 0.74 1.20
CA ALA A 47 -6.50 0.64 0.51
C ALA A 47 -5.87 -0.76 0.67
N TYR A 48 -5.96 -1.35 1.87
CA TYR A 48 -5.44 -2.69 2.15
C TYR A 48 -6.10 -3.73 1.25
N GLU A 49 -7.43 -3.74 1.21
CA GLU A 49 -8.18 -4.69 0.39
C GLU A 49 -7.93 -4.49 -1.11
N SER A 50 -7.86 -3.24 -1.57
CA SER A 50 -7.56 -2.91 -2.96
C SER A 50 -6.16 -3.39 -3.38
N ASN A 51 -5.14 -3.12 -2.57
CA ASN A 51 -3.76 -3.53 -2.85
C ASN A 51 -3.63 -5.06 -2.81
N ARG A 52 -4.26 -5.71 -1.82
CA ARG A 52 -4.28 -7.17 -1.69
C ARG A 52 -4.97 -7.81 -2.89
N ALA A 53 -6.11 -7.28 -3.35
CA ALA A 53 -6.82 -7.80 -4.50
C ALA A 53 -5.99 -7.69 -5.79
N SER A 54 -5.31 -6.55 -5.97
CA SER A 54 -4.41 -6.32 -7.12
C SER A 54 -3.24 -7.30 -7.13
N LEU A 55 -2.60 -7.51 -5.97
CA LEU A 55 -1.54 -8.51 -5.80
C LEU A 55 -2.03 -9.93 -6.11
N ARG A 56 -3.19 -10.31 -5.57
CA ARG A 56 -3.80 -11.63 -5.83
C ARG A 56 -4.09 -11.86 -7.30
N ALA A 57 -4.59 -10.85 -8.01
CA ALA A 57 -4.87 -10.96 -9.44
C ALA A 57 -3.60 -11.22 -10.26
N VAL A 58 -2.49 -10.56 -9.91
CA VAL A 58 -1.21 -10.74 -10.59
C VAL A 58 -0.59 -12.11 -10.31
N VAL A 59 -0.53 -12.54 -9.05
CA VAL A 59 0.06 -13.86 -8.73
C VAL A 59 -0.76 -15.01 -9.32
N GLU A 60 -2.08 -14.85 -9.42
CA GLU A 60 -2.95 -15.84 -10.06
C GLU A 60 -2.74 -15.85 -11.58
N LEU A 61 -2.55 -14.68 -12.21
CA LEU A 61 -2.20 -14.60 -13.63
C LEU A 61 -0.86 -15.30 -13.91
N TYR A 62 0.16 -15.10 -13.05
CA TYR A 62 1.44 -15.81 -13.16
C TYR A 62 1.23 -17.33 -13.09
N ARG A 63 0.46 -17.79 -12.10
CA ARG A 63 0.15 -19.21 -11.90
C ARG A 63 -0.61 -19.81 -13.08
N GLN A 64 -1.52 -19.07 -13.71
CA GLN A 64 -2.22 -19.55 -14.89
C GLN A 64 -1.29 -19.79 -16.09
N GLN A 65 -0.19 -19.03 -16.18
CA GLN A 65 0.78 -19.15 -17.26
C GLN A 65 1.87 -20.20 -16.98
N HIS A 66 2.30 -20.34 -15.72
CA HIS A 66 3.44 -21.18 -15.33
C HIS A 66 3.03 -22.45 -14.55
N GLY A 67 1.76 -22.58 -14.15
CA GLY A 67 1.25 -23.69 -13.35
C GLY A 67 1.60 -23.64 -11.85
N VAL A 68 2.59 -22.83 -11.46
CA VAL A 68 3.04 -22.63 -10.08
C VAL A 68 2.96 -21.17 -9.67
N TYR A 69 2.83 -20.92 -8.36
CA TYR A 69 2.88 -19.56 -7.84
C TYR A 69 4.30 -18.97 -7.89
N PRO A 70 4.44 -17.64 -8.02
CA PRO A 70 5.75 -17.00 -8.03
C PRO A 70 6.49 -17.24 -6.71
N GLY A 71 7.80 -17.40 -6.78
CA GLY A 71 8.66 -17.73 -5.63
C GLY A 71 8.58 -19.18 -5.15
N HIS A 72 7.74 -20.03 -5.76
CA HIS A 72 7.69 -21.46 -5.46
C HIS A 72 8.96 -22.17 -5.92
N ASP A 73 9.38 -21.85 -7.14
CA ASP A 73 10.55 -22.38 -7.82
C ASP A 73 11.56 -21.25 -8.07
N PRO A 74 12.86 -21.58 -8.16
CA PRO A 74 13.88 -20.57 -8.37
C PRO A 74 13.70 -19.89 -9.74
N ALA A 75 14.15 -18.64 -9.85
CA ALA A 75 14.36 -18.02 -11.15
C ALA A 75 15.65 -18.57 -11.75
N THR A 76 15.56 -19.18 -12.93
CA THR A 76 16.69 -19.82 -13.62
C THR A 76 17.26 -18.93 -14.72
N ALA A 77 18.44 -19.29 -15.22
CA ALA A 77 19.05 -18.61 -16.36
C ALA A 77 18.75 -19.35 -17.66
N ALA A 78 18.43 -18.59 -18.71
CA ALA A 78 18.41 -19.07 -20.09
C ALA A 78 19.22 -18.10 -20.97
N THR A 79 19.08 -18.14 -22.30
CA THR A 79 19.77 -17.17 -23.18
C THR A 79 18.89 -15.92 -23.35
N CYS A 80 19.12 -14.89 -22.55
CA CYS A 80 18.44 -13.60 -22.64
C CYS A 80 19.15 -12.70 -23.67
N VAL A 81 18.65 -12.69 -24.92
CA VAL A 81 19.28 -11.96 -26.04
C VAL A 81 19.04 -10.44 -25.94
N ASN A 82 17.87 -10.03 -25.44
CA ASN A 82 17.45 -8.63 -25.40
C ASN A 82 17.61 -7.98 -24.02
N GLY A 83 18.38 -8.59 -23.11
CA GLY A 83 18.53 -8.09 -21.75
C GLY A 83 19.54 -8.87 -20.92
N THR A 84 19.32 -8.87 -19.61
CA THR A 84 20.13 -9.57 -18.62
C THR A 84 19.33 -10.70 -18.01
N ASN A 85 19.94 -11.88 -17.89
CA ASN A 85 19.36 -12.99 -17.14
C ASN A 85 19.34 -12.68 -15.65
N ILE A 86 18.25 -13.07 -14.99
CA ILE A 86 18.12 -12.97 -13.54
C ILE A 86 18.02 -14.39 -12.98
N THR A 87 18.88 -14.69 -12.01
CA THR A 87 18.77 -15.91 -11.22
C THR A 87 18.48 -15.54 -9.78
N ALA A 88 17.60 -16.29 -9.14
CA ALA A 88 17.22 -16.05 -7.76
C ALA A 88 16.79 -17.35 -7.08
N PRO A 89 17.19 -17.57 -5.82
CA PRO A 89 16.73 -18.72 -5.06
C PRO A 89 15.21 -18.65 -4.82
N VAL A 90 14.63 -19.79 -4.44
CA VAL A 90 13.22 -19.88 -4.02
C VAL A 90 12.89 -18.87 -2.93
N GLY A 91 11.64 -18.40 -2.88
CA GLY A 91 11.18 -17.42 -1.91
C GLY A 91 11.07 -16.01 -2.49
N SER A 92 11.36 -15.01 -1.67
CA SER A 92 11.12 -13.60 -2.00
C SER A 92 11.89 -13.12 -3.22
N ASP A 93 13.16 -13.50 -3.36
CA ASP A 93 14.01 -13.04 -4.46
C ASP A 93 13.48 -13.52 -5.82
N SER A 94 13.10 -14.80 -5.93
CA SER A 94 12.48 -15.34 -7.15
C SER A 94 11.09 -14.80 -7.39
N PHE A 95 10.31 -14.54 -6.33
CA PHE A 95 9.00 -13.87 -6.46
C PHE A 95 9.12 -12.50 -7.12
N PHE A 96 10.06 -11.66 -6.66
CA PHE A 96 10.30 -10.36 -7.29
C PHE A 96 10.88 -10.51 -8.70
N ALA A 97 11.82 -11.43 -8.91
CA ALA A 97 12.41 -11.67 -10.23
C ALA A 97 11.32 -12.03 -11.26
N GLN A 98 10.45 -12.99 -10.93
CA GLN A 98 9.42 -13.52 -11.83
C GLN A 98 8.28 -12.53 -12.10
N LEU A 99 7.92 -11.68 -11.12
CA LEU A 99 6.80 -10.73 -11.29
C LEU A 99 7.20 -9.39 -11.92
N LEU A 100 8.44 -8.95 -11.72
CA LEU A 100 8.94 -7.65 -12.21
C LEU A 100 9.63 -7.72 -13.57
N ASN A 101 9.88 -8.92 -14.10
CA ASN A 101 10.62 -9.10 -15.35
C ASN A 101 9.88 -10.08 -16.28
N TYR A 102 10.44 -10.27 -17.47
CA TYR A 102 9.89 -11.22 -18.43
C TYR A 102 10.32 -12.65 -18.08
N SER A 103 9.42 -13.60 -18.28
CA SER A 103 9.64 -15.03 -17.98
C SER A 103 9.26 -15.94 -19.14
N ASP A 104 9.85 -17.14 -19.14
CA ASP A 104 9.49 -18.26 -20.00
C ASP A 104 8.76 -19.37 -19.21
N LEU A 105 8.31 -20.43 -19.91
CA LEU A 105 7.61 -21.56 -19.27
C LEU A 105 8.48 -22.38 -18.30
N ASP A 106 9.80 -22.23 -18.37
CA ASP A 106 10.78 -22.97 -17.57
C ASP A 106 11.28 -22.13 -16.37
N ASN A 107 10.55 -21.07 -16.02
CA ASN A 107 10.84 -20.13 -14.92
C ASN A 107 12.17 -19.36 -15.08
N SER A 108 12.70 -19.26 -16.31
CA SER A 108 13.85 -18.42 -16.59
C SER A 108 13.41 -16.98 -16.72
N VAL A 109 14.24 -16.05 -16.22
CA VAL A 109 13.87 -14.63 -16.13
C VAL A 109 14.85 -13.75 -16.89
N CYS A 110 14.32 -12.80 -17.64
CA CYS A 110 15.06 -11.85 -18.48
C CYS A 110 14.50 -10.44 -18.32
N THR A 111 15.37 -9.43 -18.28
CA THR A 111 14.93 -8.02 -18.25
C THR A 111 14.38 -7.53 -19.60
N GLY A 112 14.70 -8.23 -20.69
CA GLY A 112 14.27 -7.91 -22.04
C GLY A 112 13.14 -8.80 -22.52
N PHE A 113 12.21 -8.21 -23.28
CA PHE A 113 11.17 -8.98 -23.96
C PHE A 113 11.75 -9.81 -25.11
N ASP A 114 11.27 -11.04 -25.26
CA ASP A 114 11.52 -11.88 -26.43
C ASP A 114 10.30 -12.74 -26.74
N ALA A 115 9.69 -12.54 -27.91
CA ALA A 115 8.50 -13.27 -28.32
C ALA A 115 8.73 -14.79 -28.44
N ALA A 116 9.96 -15.24 -28.70
CA ALA A 116 10.29 -16.64 -28.81
C ALA A 116 10.38 -17.31 -27.43
N GLN A 117 11.12 -16.69 -26.50
CA GLN A 117 11.48 -17.27 -25.20
C GLN A 117 10.81 -16.54 -24.01
N PHE A 118 11.08 -15.25 -23.83
CA PHE A 118 10.60 -14.45 -22.69
C PHE A 118 9.34 -13.63 -23.04
N ARG A 119 8.22 -14.33 -23.19
CA ARG A 119 6.95 -13.75 -23.66
C ARG A 119 5.99 -13.33 -22.55
N TYR A 120 6.20 -13.80 -21.33
CA TYR A 120 5.30 -13.55 -20.20
C TYR A 120 5.84 -12.43 -19.32
N GLY A 121 4.95 -11.70 -18.64
CA GLY A 121 5.32 -10.56 -17.80
C GLY A 121 5.80 -9.33 -18.59
N PRO A 122 6.41 -8.34 -17.91
CA PRO A 122 6.38 -8.17 -16.45
C PRO A 122 4.95 -7.91 -15.99
N TYR A 123 4.60 -8.47 -14.84
CA TYR A 123 3.23 -8.40 -14.32
C TYR A 123 2.98 -7.13 -13.50
N PHE A 124 4.05 -6.59 -12.93
CA PHE A 124 4.06 -5.27 -12.30
C PHE A 124 4.96 -4.31 -13.09
N LYS A 125 4.47 -3.09 -13.30
CA LYS A 125 5.17 -2.03 -14.05
C LYS A 125 5.82 -1.02 -13.10
N ASP A 126 5.08 -0.68 -12.03
CA ASP A 126 5.43 0.36 -11.06
C ASP A 126 5.88 -0.23 -9.71
N GLY A 127 6.21 -1.53 -9.69
CA GLY A 127 6.52 -2.26 -8.46
C GLY A 127 5.29 -2.76 -7.72
N ILE A 128 5.52 -3.35 -6.54
CA ILE A 128 4.48 -3.89 -5.67
C ILE A 128 3.98 -2.79 -4.73
N PRO A 129 2.66 -2.64 -4.53
CA PRO A 129 2.11 -1.61 -3.66
C PRO A 129 2.51 -1.84 -2.19
N ASP A 130 2.68 -0.74 -1.46
CA ASP A 130 2.90 -0.76 -0.02
C ASP A 130 1.72 -1.40 0.71
N ASN A 131 2.01 -2.07 1.82
CA ASN A 131 0.97 -2.51 2.75
C ASN A 131 0.50 -1.29 3.56
N PRO A 132 -0.76 -0.83 3.47
CA PRO A 132 -1.20 0.32 4.27
C PRO A 132 -1.32 0.02 5.78
N LEU A 133 -1.12 -1.24 6.20
CA LEU A 133 -1.03 -1.65 7.61
C LEU A 133 0.41 -1.63 8.16
N GLY A 134 1.45 -1.57 7.31
CA GLY A 134 2.85 -1.53 7.73
C GLY A 134 3.73 -0.85 6.68
N SER A 135 4.71 -0.06 7.08
CA SER A 135 5.42 0.87 6.17
C SER A 135 6.42 0.22 5.19
N ALA A 136 6.17 -0.99 4.69
CA ALA A 136 7.08 -1.70 3.80
C ALA A 136 6.40 -2.23 2.52
N ASN A 137 7.13 -2.12 1.40
CA ASN A 137 6.86 -2.75 0.10
C ASN A 137 7.48 -4.15 -0.03
N THR A 138 7.85 -4.77 1.08
CA THR A 138 8.51 -6.07 1.08
C THR A 138 7.49 -7.19 0.94
N VAL A 139 7.92 -8.32 0.39
CA VAL A 139 7.11 -9.54 0.35
C VAL A 139 7.94 -10.67 0.95
N THR A 140 7.46 -11.27 2.03
CA THR A 140 8.05 -12.50 2.58
C THR A 140 7.30 -13.70 2.02
N VAL A 141 8.00 -14.52 1.24
CA VAL A 141 7.43 -15.72 0.65
C VAL A 141 7.78 -16.93 1.51
N VAL A 142 6.77 -17.73 1.84
CA VAL A 142 6.94 -19.02 2.51
C VAL A 142 6.48 -20.15 1.58
N LYS A 143 7.00 -21.35 1.82
CA LYS A 143 6.64 -22.58 1.11
C LYS A 143 6.22 -23.65 2.12
N THR A 144 5.31 -23.28 3.03
CA THR A 144 4.92 -24.10 4.19
C THR A 144 3.50 -24.65 4.08
N GLY A 145 2.66 -24.10 3.21
CA GLY A 145 1.24 -24.50 3.09
C GLY A 145 0.34 -23.87 4.17
N VAL A 146 0.92 -23.06 5.07
CA VAL A 146 0.22 -22.37 6.15
C VAL A 146 0.88 -21.00 6.36
N LEU A 147 0.11 -19.93 6.22
CA LEU A 147 0.49 -18.60 6.69
C LEU A 147 0.00 -18.42 8.12
N GLY A 148 0.93 -18.50 9.08
CA GLY A 148 0.63 -18.10 10.45
C GLY A 148 0.34 -16.61 10.55
N LEU A 149 -0.63 -16.21 11.38
CA LEU A 149 -1.01 -14.81 11.63
C LEU A 149 0.02 -14.03 12.47
N ALA A 150 1.04 -14.70 13.01
CA ALA A 150 2.06 -14.07 13.83
C ALA A 150 2.98 -13.20 12.97
N SER A 151 3.08 -11.91 13.30
CA SER A 151 3.93 -10.94 12.60
C SER A 151 5.37 -11.40 12.47
N LEU A 152 5.96 -11.23 11.29
CA LEU A 152 7.40 -11.41 11.07
C LEU A 152 8.18 -10.09 11.20
N GLY A 153 7.50 -9.01 11.63
CA GLY A 153 8.10 -7.74 12.02
C GLY A 153 8.59 -6.87 10.86
N THR A 154 8.20 -7.16 9.61
CA THR A 154 8.65 -6.39 8.44
C THR A 154 7.58 -5.42 7.95
N GLY A 155 6.31 -5.65 8.28
CA GLY A 155 5.21 -4.75 7.92
C GLY A 155 4.80 -4.77 6.43
N GLY A 156 5.40 -5.67 5.63
CA GLY A 156 5.10 -5.83 4.21
C GLY A 156 3.96 -6.81 3.94
N TRP A 157 4.09 -7.58 2.87
CA TRP A 157 3.16 -8.66 2.52
C TRP A 157 3.75 -10.03 2.84
N ARG A 158 2.89 -10.98 3.14
CA ARG A 158 3.27 -12.39 3.31
C ARG A 158 2.49 -13.24 2.36
N PHE A 159 3.21 -14.07 1.63
CA PHE A 159 2.68 -14.89 0.56
C PHE A 159 3.10 -16.34 0.75
N ASP A 160 2.18 -17.28 0.55
CA ASP A 160 2.51 -18.70 0.53
C ASP A 160 2.45 -19.22 -0.90
N SER A 161 3.60 -19.64 -1.40
CA SER A 161 3.76 -20.12 -2.77
C SER A 161 3.20 -21.53 -2.99
N ILE A 162 2.66 -22.19 -1.96
CA ILE A 162 1.92 -23.45 -2.09
C ILE A 162 0.42 -23.17 -2.26
N THR A 163 -0.16 -22.34 -1.38
CA THR A 163 -1.62 -22.12 -1.33
C THR A 163 -2.08 -20.91 -2.14
N GLY A 164 -1.18 -19.96 -2.42
CA GLY A 164 -1.52 -18.65 -2.98
C GLY A 164 -2.17 -17.71 -1.97
N GLU A 165 -2.12 -18.06 -0.68
CA GLU A 165 -2.61 -17.19 0.37
C GLU A 165 -1.71 -15.93 0.43
N LEU A 166 -2.34 -14.77 0.58
CA LEU A 166 -1.69 -13.47 0.70
C LEU A 166 -2.30 -12.72 1.86
N ILE A 167 -1.48 -12.32 2.83
CA ILE A 167 -1.87 -11.52 4.01
C ILE A 167 -0.91 -10.35 4.20
N GLY A 168 -1.35 -9.33 4.93
CA GLY A 168 -0.49 -8.22 5.33
C GLY A 168 0.24 -8.58 6.63
N ASP A 169 1.54 -8.33 6.67
CA ASP A 169 2.31 -8.37 7.92
C ASP A 169 2.03 -7.05 8.66
N HIS A 170 1.61 -7.12 9.92
CA HIS A 170 1.27 -5.97 10.76
C HIS A 170 1.97 -6.08 12.11
#